data_AF-A0A1F7RY04-F1
#
_entry.id   AF-A0A1F7RY04-F1
#
_cell.length_a   1.000
_cell.length_b   1.000
_cell.length_c   1.000
_cell.angle_alpha   90.00
_cell.angle_beta   90.00
_cell.angle_gamma   90.00
#
_symmetry.space_group_name_H-M   'P 1'
#
loop_
_entity.id
_entity.type
_entity.pdbx_description
1 polymer ?
#
loop_
_entity_poly.entity_id
_entity_poly.type
_entity_poly.pdbx_seq_one_letter_code
_entity_poly.pdbx_strand_id
1 'polypeptide(L)'
;MRRNKRKNNEIRPIEIQRNFTKYAEGSVFISFGDTKVICNASIEEKVPPFLRNTGKGWLTAEYSMLPRATQERNMRESVRGKLGGRTQEIQRLIGRALRGVINFKLLGERTVWLDCDV
;
A
#
# COMPACT_ATOMS: atom_id res chain seq x y z
N MET A 1 2.40 13.82 29.47
CA MET A 1 3.24 14.44 28.41
C MET A 1 3.69 13.33 27.45
N ARG A 2 3.57 13.50 26.12
CA ARG A 2 3.94 12.45 25.14
C ARG A 2 5.46 12.20 25.19
N ARG A 3 5.91 10.96 24.97
CA ARG A 3 7.34 10.57 25.00
C ARG A 3 8.23 11.38 24.05
N ASN A 4 7.66 11.88 22.95
CA ASN A 4 8.34 12.71 21.95
C ASN A 4 8.04 14.22 22.11
N LYS A 5 7.56 14.66 23.27
CA LYS A 5 7.27 16.07 23.61
C LYS A 5 6.28 16.80 22.70
N ARG A 6 5.60 16.09 21.78
CA ARG A 6 4.55 16.66 20.92
C ARG A 6 3.28 17.00 21.70
N LYS A 7 2.51 17.97 21.21
CA LYS A 7 1.15 18.27 21.71
C LYS A 7 0.17 17.12 21.38
N ASN A 8 -0.98 17.09 22.05
CA ASN A 8 -1.97 16.02 21.85
C ASN A 8 -2.57 16.01 20.44
N ASN A 9 -2.73 17.19 19.84
CA ASN A 9 -3.26 17.40 18.48
C ASN A 9 -2.17 17.55 17.40
N GLU A 10 -0.91 17.32 17.76
CA GLU A 10 0.21 17.45 16.83
C GLU A 10 0.51 16.09 16.19
N ILE A 11 0.56 16.06 14.85
CA ILE A 11 0.94 14.88 14.06
C ILE A 11 2.46 14.64 14.15
N ARG A 12 2.96 13.51 13.65
CA ARG A 12 4.41 13.29 13.50
C ARG A 12 4.90 14.10 12.30
N PRO A 13 6.21 14.43 12.21
CA PRO A 13 6.78 14.95 10.97
C PRO A 13 6.46 14.02 9.80
N ILE A 14 6.01 14.59 8.69
CA ILE A 14 5.67 13.85 7.46
C ILE A 14 6.64 14.26 6.37
N GLU A 15 7.25 13.27 5.72
CA GLU A 15 8.07 13.46 4.53
C GLU A 15 7.53 12.57 3.42
N ILE A 16 7.42 13.12 2.21
CA ILE A 16 6.94 12.40 1.03
C ILE A 16 7.97 12.60 -0.08
N GLN A 17 8.67 11.53 -0.42
CA GLN A 17 9.58 11.50 -1.55
C GLN A 17 8.92 10.77 -2.72
N ARG A 18 8.71 11.50 -3.83
CA ARG A 18 8.18 10.94 -5.08
C ARG A 18 9.29 10.32 -5.92
N ASN A 19 8.91 9.43 -6.83
CA ASN A 19 9.80 8.74 -7.77
C ASN A 19 10.93 8.00 -7.03
N PHE A 20 10.59 7.33 -5.92
CA PHE A 20 11.55 6.66 -5.07
C PHE A 20 12.17 5.43 -5.73
N THR A 21 11.34 4.57 -6.32
CA THR A 21 11.78 3.48 -7.20
C THR A 21 11.68 3.89 -8.66
N LYS A 22 12.56 3.32 -9.49
CA LYS A 22 12.70 3.67 -10.91
C LYS A 22 11.59 3.07 -11.80
N TYR A 23 11.09 1.89 -11.45
CA TYR A 23 10.35 1.04 -12.40
C TYR A 23 8.83 1.14 -12.29
N ALA A 24 8.30 1.45 -11.10
CA ALA A 24 6.85 1.58 -10.94
C ALA A 24 6.34 2.86 -11.63
N GLU A 25 5.17 2.81 -12.26
CA GLU A 25 4.55 4.00 -12.88
C GLU A 25 4.30 5.11 -11.84
N GLY A 26 4.00 4.71 -10.60
CA GLY A 26 4.00 5.61 -9.45
C GLY A 26 4.83 5.03 -8.31
N SER A 27 5.74 5.82 -7.74
CA SER A 27 6.50 5.40 -6.56
C SER A 27 6.60 6.53 -5.55
N VAL A 28 6.27 6.23 -4.30
CA VAL A 28 6.35 7.16 -3.18
C VAL A 28 7.00 6.46 -1.99
N PHE A 29 7.99 7.11 -1.40
CA PHE A 29 8.48 6.79 -0.06
C PHE A 29 7.91 7.81 0.92
N ILE A 30 7.12 7.33 1.88
CA ILE A 30 6.45 8.18 2.87
C ILE A 30 6.95 7.86 4.27
N SER A 31 7.26 8.91 5.04
CA SER A 31 7.71 8.82 6.42
C SER A 31 6.74 9.55 7.35
N PHE A 32 6.35 8.93 8.46
CA PHE A 32 5.60 9.52 9.57
C PHE A 32 6.43 9.38 10.85
N GLY A 33 7.38 10.30 11.06
CA GLY A 33 8.47 10.08 12.01
C GLY A 33 9.25 8.81 11.64
N ASP A 34 9.36 7.86 12.59
CA ASP A 34 10.11 6.62 12.39
C ASP A 34 9.39 5.57 11.52
N THR A 35 8.08 5.73 11.27
CA THR A 35 7.34 4.83 10.37
C THR A 35 7.66 5.20 8.94
N LYS A 36 8.22 4.27 8.18
CA LYS A 36 8.61 4.45 6.79
C LYS A 36 7.90 3.40 5.94
N VAL A 37 7.36 3.80 4.80
CA VAL A 37 6.62 2.91 3.90
C VAL A 37 6.98 3.26 2.46
N ILE A 38 7.28 2.25 1.66
CA ILE A 38 7.37 2.36 0.20
C ILE A 38 5.99 2.01 -0.35
N CYS A 39 5.42 2.91 -1.14
CA CYS A 39 4.16 2.73 -1.84
C CYS A 39 4.43 2.78 -3.34
N ASN A 40 4.30 1.64 -4.02
CA ASN A 40 4.40 1.56 -5.47
C ASN A 40 3.02 1.34 -6.09
N ALA A 41 2.78 1.97 -7.24
CA ALA A 41 1.62 1.78 -8.08
C ALA A 41 2.09 1.24 -9.42
N SER A 42 1.59 0.05 -9.78
CA SER A 42 1.88 -0.62 -11.03
C SER A 42 0.62 -0.75 -11.87
N ILE A 43 0.72 -0.51 -13.18
CA ILE A 43 -0.40 -0.66 -14.12
C ILE A 43 -0.30 -1.99 -14.86
N GLU A 44 -1.41 -2.71 -14.92
CA GLU A 44 -1.53 -3.92 -15.71
C GLU A 44 -2.71 -3.82 -16.68
N GLU A 45 -2.47 -4.09 -17.97
CA GLU A 45 -3.47 -4.11 -19.05
C GLU A 45 -4.35 -5.37 -18.99
N LYS A 46 -4.87 -5.69 -17.80
CA LYS A 46 -5.84 -6.75 -17.57
C LYS A 46 -6.73 -6.40 -16.38
N VAL A 47 -7.87 -7.07 -16.29
CA VAL A 47 -8.79 -6.99 -15.15
C VAL A 47 -9.10 -8.39 -14.60
N PRO A 48 -9.54 -8.49 -13.33
CA PRO A 48 -10.05 -9.75 -12.79
C PRO A 48 -11.16 -10.35 -13.68
N PRO A 49 -11.32 -11.69 -13.69
CA PRO A 49 -12.29 -12.37 -14.56
C PRO A 49 -13.72 -11.81 -14.48
N PHE A 50 -14.17 -11.41 -13.29
CA PHE A 50 -15.51 -10.86 -13.06
C PHE A 50 -15.73 -9.44 -13.61
N LEU A 51 -14.68 -8.78 -14.12
CA LEU A 51 -14.74 -7.44 -14.73
C LEU A 51 -14.39 -7.42 -16.23
N ARG A 52 -14.06 -8.57 -16.82
CA ARG A 52 -13.75 -8.63 -18.26
C ARG A 52 -14.93 -8.16 -19.11
N ASN A 53 -14.65 -7.39 -20.16
CA ASN A 53 -15.63 -6.81 -21.09
C ASN A 53 -16.66 -5.88 -20.44
N THR A 54 -16.40 -5.39 -19.22
CA THR A 54 -17.30 -4.43 -18.55
C THR A 54 -16.90 -2.98 -18.83
N GLY A 55 -15.73 -2.75 -19.42
CA GLY A 55 -15.14 -1.42 -19.61
C GLY A 55 -14.70 -0.74 -18.31
N LYS A 56 -14.67 -1.46 -17.19
CA LYS A 56 -14.30 -0.95 -15.86
C LYS A 56 -12.95 -1.49 -15.44
N GLY A 57 -12.14 -0.61 -14.87
CA GLY A 57 -10.88 -0.99 -14.26
C GLY A 57 -11.03 -1.55 -12.86
N TRP A 58 -9.89 -1.87 -12.26
CA TRP A 58 -9.82 -2.35 -10.89
C TRP A 58 -8.63 -1.77 -10.13
N LEU A 59 -8.72 -1.81 -8.81
CA LEU A 59 -7.58 -1.55 -7.93
C LEU A 59 -7.52 -2.64 -6.87
N THR A 60 -6.34 -3.21 -6.71
CA THR A 60 -6.00 -4.13 -5.62
C THR A 60 -4.77 -3.63 -4.87
N ALA A 61 -4.59 -4.10 -3.64
CA ALA A 61 -3.46 -3.70 -2.81
C ALA A 61 -2.84 -4.90 -2.11
N GLU A 62 -1.51 -4.90 -2.07
CA GLU A 62 -0.68 -5.76 -1.26
C GLU A 62 0.02 -4.95 -0.17
N TYR A 63 0.20 -5.59 0.98
CA TYR A 63 0.85 -4.98 2.12
C TYR A 63 1.81 -6.00 2.67
N SER A 64 3.03 -5.56 2.94
CA SER A 64 4.01 -6.42 3.58
C SER A 64 4.82 -5.62 4.59
N MET A 65 5.40 -6.35 5.54
CA MET A 65 6.31 -5.78 6.52
C MET A 65 7.62 -6.55 6.42
N LEU A 66 8.72 -5.83 6.20
CA LEU A 66 10.03 -6.43 6.18
C LEU A 66 10.33 -7.07 7.54
N PRO A 67 11.03 -8.22 7.59
CA PRO A 67 11.32 -8.93 8.84
C PRO A 67 11.90 -8.07 9.96
N ARG A 68 12.62 -6.99 9.63
CA ARG A 68 13.27 -6.09 10.61
C ARG A 68 12.68 -4.68 10.63
N ALA A 69 11.46 -4.49 10.15
CA ALA A 69 10.74 -3.22 10.33
C ALA A 69 10.25 -3.02 11.79
N THR A 70 10.22 -4.08 12.60
CA THR A 70 9.85 -4.05 14.02
C THR A 70 11.06 -4.20 14.95
N GLN A 71 10.88 -3.81 16.22
CA GLN A 71 11.91 -3.91 17.27
C GLN A 71 12.46 -5.32 17.45
N GLU A 72 11.62 -6.34 17.28
CA GLU A 72 11.99 -7.76 17.18
C GLU A 72 11.80 -8.25 15.75
N ARG A 73 12.61 -9.24 15.33
CA ARG A 73 12.56 -9.73 13.96
C ARG A 73 11.33 -10.62 13.76
N ASN A 74 10.46 -10.25 12.83
CA ASN A 74 9.35 -11.08 12.40
C ASN A 74 9.82 -12.14 11.40
N MET A 75 9.20 -13.32 11.45
CA MET A 75 9.38 -14.33 10.41
C MET A 75 8.66 -13.88 9.13
N ARG A 76 9.35 -13.97 7.98
CA ARG A 76 8.78 -13.61 6.68
C ARG A 76 7.54 -14.48 6.38
N GLU A 77 6.46 -13.87 5.91
CA GLU A 77 5.20 -14.58 5.64
C GLU A 77 5.34 -15.64 4.55
N SER A 78 6.20 -15.42 3.55
CA SER A 78 6.51 -16.43 2.54
C SER A 78 7.16 -17.69 3.12
N VAL A 79 7.95 -17.57 4.19
CA VAL A 79 8.55 -18.72 4.89
C VAL A 79 7.50 -19.49 5.68
N ARG A 80 6.48 -18.80 6.19
CA ARG A 80 5.34 -19.45 6.87
C ARG A 80 4.35 -20.12 5.90
N GLY A 81 4.45 -19.83 4.60
CA GLY A 81 3.55 -20.35 3.57
C GLY A 81 2.12 -19.80 3.63
N LYS A 82 1.85 -18.80 4.48
CA LYS A 82 0.53 -18.16 4.58
C LYS A 82 0.64 -16.71 5.02
N LEU A 83 -0.26 -15.89 4.49
CA LEU A 83 -0.47 -14.51 4.93
C LEU A 83 -1.16 -14.49 6.29
N GLY A 84 -0.68 -13.66 7.21
CA GLY A 84 -1.30 -13.39 8.50
C GLY A 84 -2.59 -12.60 8.37
N GLY A 85 -3.47 -12.73 9.37
CA GLY A 85 -4.77 -12.03 9.38
C GLY A 85 -4.64 -10.51 9.30
N ARG A 86 -3.64 -9.93 10.00
CA ARG A 86 -3.35 -8.48 9.95
C ARG A 86 -3.00 -8.03 8.53
N THR A 87 -2.16 -8.77 7.82
CA THR A 87 -1.77 -8.45 6.44
C THR A 87 -2.99 -8.44 5.54
N GLN A 88 -3.82 -9.49 5.60
CA GLN A 88 -5.06 -9.57 4.81
C GLN A 88 -6.04 -8.44 5.13
N GLU A 89 -6.18 -8.06 6.40
CA GLU A 89 -7.05 -6.97 6.82
C GLU A 89 -6.58 -5.63 6.27
N ILE A 90 -5.29 -5.32 6.38
CA ILE A 90 -4.69 -4.07 5.90
C ILE A 90 -4.76 -3.98 4.37
N GLN A 91 -4.44 -5.05 3.64
CA GLN A 91 -4.60 -5.12 2.18
C GLN A 91 -6.02 -4.76 1.75
N ARG A 92 -7.02 -5.39 2.39
CA ARG A 92 -8.42 -5.13 2.10
C ARG A 92 -8.82 -3.70 2.44
N LEU A 93 -8.30 -3.14 3.53
CA LEU A 93 -8.55 -1.76 3.94
C LEU A 93 -8.01 -0.77 2.91
N ILE A 94 -6.74 -0.89 2.52
CA ILE A 94 -6.09 -0.01 1.53
C ILE A 94 -6.87 -0.05 0.21
N GLY A 95 -7.13 -1.26 -0.29
CA GLY A 95 -7.88 -1.43 -1.54
C GLY A 95 -9.28 -0.83 -1.48
N ARG A 96 -10.04 -1.04 -0.38
CA ARG A 96 -11.39 -0.46 -0.23
C ARG A 96 -11.35 1.07 -0.14
N ALA A 97 -10.42 1.63 0.61
CA ALA A 97 -10.30 3.08 0.79
C ALA A 97 -10.04 3.78 -0.55
N LEU A 98 -9.09 3.27 -1.34
CA LEU A 98 -8.73 3.88 -2.62
C LEU A 98 -9.77 3.65 -3.72
N ARG A 99 -10.43 2.48 -3.74
CA ARG A 99 -11.55 2.26 -4.67
C ARG A 99 -12.71 3.25 -4.45
N GLY A 100 -12.85 3.81 -3.24
CA GLY A 100 -13.87 4.81 -2.92
C GLY A 100 -13.66 6.18 -3.60
N VAL A 101 -12.47 6.45 -4.15
CA VAL A 101 -12.11 7.75 -4.74
C VAL A 101 -11.67 7.66 -6.21
N ILE A 102 -11.76 6.49 -6.85
CA ILE A 102 -11.33 6.27 -8.23
C ILE A 102 -12.53 6.06 -9.15
N ASN A 103 -12.51 6.71 -10.31
CA ASN A 103 -13.47 6.45 -11.38
C ASN A 103 -13.00 5.30 -12.29
N PHE A 104 -13.51 4.10 -12.04
CA PHE A 104 -13.13 2.89 -12.79
C PHE A 104 -13.56 2.89 -14.26
N LYS A 105 -14.55 3.69 -14.66
CA LYS A 105 -14.93 3.81 -16.07
C LYS A 105 -13.88 4.58 -16.87
N LEU A 106 -13.29 5.61 -16.26
CA LEU A 106 -12.23 6.40 -16.88
C LEU A 106 -10.88 5.66 -16.91
N LEU A 107 -10.64 4.79 -15.92
CA LEU A 107 -9.44 3.95 -15.88
C LEU A 107 -9.38 2.97 -17.08
N GLY A 108 -10.55 2.55 -17.59
CA GLY A 108 -10.65 1.50 -18.61
C GLY A 108 -10.30 0.13 -18.04
N GLU A 109 -10.20 -0.90 -18.88
CA GLU A 109 -9.92 -2.28 -18.44
C GLU A 109 -8.46 -2.51 -18.05
N ARG A 110 -8.02 -1.79 -17.02
CA ARG A 110 -6.70 -1.90 -16.40
C ARG A 110 -6.83 -2.14 -14.91
N THR A 111 -5.85 -2.83 -14.35
CA THR A 111 -5.71 -3.01 -12.90
C THR A 111 -4.57 -2.14 -12.39
N VAL A 112 -4.87 -1.36 -11.36
CA VAL A 112 -3.84 -0.72 -10.53
C VAL A 112 -3.48 -1.68 -9.39
N TRP A 113 -2.22 -2.09 -9.35
CA TRP A 113 -1.64 -2.82 -8.22
C TRP A 113 -0.95 -1.82 -7.30
N LEU A 114 -1.37 -1.76 -6.03
CA LEU A 114 -0.68 -0.99 -5.01
C LEU A 114 0.08 -1.87 -4.06
N ASP A 115 1.40 -1.69 -3.99
CA ASP A 115 2.27 -2.42 -3.09
C ASP A 115 2.74 -1.48 -1.98
N CYS A 116 2.40 -1.82 -0.73
CA CYS A 116 2.79 -1.04 0.45
C CYS A 116 3.72 -1.88 1.33
N ASP A 117 5.02 -1.60 1.26
CA ASP A 117 6.06 -2.29 2.02
C ASP A 117 6.60 -1.42 3.17
N VAL A 118 6.53 -1.94 4.39
CA VAL A 118 7.02 -1.29 5.63
C VAL A 118 8.40 -1.79 6.02
#